data_AF-A0A2I0N4H9-F1
#
_entry.id   AF-A0A2I0N4H9-F1
#
_cell.length_a   1.000
_cell.length_b   1.000
_cell.length_c   1.000
_cell.angle_alpha   90.00
_cell.angle_beta   90.00
_cell.angle_gamma   90.00
#
_symmetry.space_group_name_H-M   'P 1'
#
loop_
_entity.id
_entity.type
_entity.pdbx_description
1 polymer ?
#
loop_
_entity_poly.entity_id
_entity_poly.type
_entity_poly.pdbx_seq_one_letter_code
_entity_poly.pdbx_strand_id
1 'polypeptide(L)'
;MEVIPIIHVKGGKVVSAQRNPVCTVREALEKLKKYKMLYLVDVDGIESSQPDFELLANLAKRHIWYDGGARNIDDVMDAFVAGAERVTVRSSLFEGELSEIAGDVEDTYIGIEHRGNSGKLPDIDASMFSGVVLIDLARAGKRSGFNEELVRAAAEKWKNLYLAGGLRLEDVPALNKIGAAGALIGTDILRGRTDEGGDDSG
;
A
#
# COMPACT_ATOMS: atom_id res chain seq x y z
N MET A 1 -4.06 -10.36 12.32
CA MET A 1 -3.52 -9.39 11.36
C MET A 1 -4.36 -9.36 10.10
N GLU A 2 -4.58 -8.17 9.52
CA GLU A 2 -5.30 -8.01 8.24
C GLU A 2 -4.43 -8.44 7.05
N VAL A 3 -5.05 -8.96 6.00
CA VAL A 3 -4.40 -9.18 4.70
C VAL A 3 -5.15 -8.36 3.67
N ILE A 4 -4.49 -7.34 3.14
CA ILE A 4 -5.07 -6.38 2.21
C ILE A 4 -4.36 -6.51 0.86
N PRO A 5 -5.08 -6.83 -0.23
CA PRO A 5 -4.49 -6.82 -1.55
C PRO A 5 -4.15 -5.41 -2.03
N ILE A 6 -2.99 -5.26 -2.66
CA ILE A 6 -2.57 -4.04 -3.35
C ILE A 6 -2.88 -4.18 -4.84
N ILE A 7 -3.49 -3.15 -5.42
CA ILE A 7 -3.51 -2.92 -6.87
C ILE A 7 -2.75 -1.62 -7.18
N HIS A 8 -1.94 -1.62 -8.22
CA HIS A 8 -1.32 -0.40 -8.75
C HIS A 8 -2.08 -0.01 -10.00
N VAL A 9 -2.55 1.22 -10.10
CA VAL A 9 -3.30 1.72 -11.25
C VAL A 9 -2.49 2.82 -11.93
N LYS A 10 -2.32 2.70 -13.25
CA LYS A 10 -1.71 3.70 -14.12
C LYS A 10 -2.50 3.81 -15.42
N GLY A 11 -2.84 5.01 -15.85
CA GLY A 11 -3.67 5.27 -17.03
C GLY A 11 -5.00 4.50 -17.00
N GLY A 12 -5.64 4.44 -15.83
CA GLY A 12 -6.91 3.73 -15.61
C GLY A 12 -6.83 2.19 -15.71
N LYS A 13 -5.63 1.59 -15.72
CA LYS A 13 -5.44 0.13 -15.79
C LYS A 13 -4.60 -0.38 -14.62
N VAL A 14 -4.87 -1.61 -14.19
CA VAL A 14 -4.02 -2.28 -13.21
C VAL A 14 -2.71 -2.65 -13.86
N VAL A 15 -1.60 -2.28 -13.26
CA VAL A 15 -0.24 -2.52 -13.76
C VAL A 15 0.59 -3.40 -12.83
N SER A 16 1.62 -4.05 -13.37
CA SER A 16 2.63 -4.77 -12.61
C SER A 16 3.63 -3.80 -11.95
N ALA A 17 4.56 -4.33 -11.16
CA ALA A 17 5.68 -3.56 -10.62
C ALA A 17 6.53 -2.88 -11.72
N GLN A 18 6.61 -3.47 -12.92
CA GLN A 18 7.29 -2.91 -14.09
C GLN A 18 6.39 -1.96 -14.90
N ARG A 19 5.24 -1.55 -14.36
CA ARG A 19 4.25 -0.66 -15.01
C ARG A 19 3.59 -1.24 -16.28
N ASN A 20 3.72 -2.54 -16.52
CA ASN A 20 3.04 -3.19 -17.64
C ASN A 20 1.56 -3.44 -17.29
N PRO A 21 0.61 -3.15 -18.20
CA PRO A 21 -0.80 -3.48 -17.99
C PRO A 21 -1.00 -4.97 -17.70
N VAL A 22 -1.79 -5.27 -16.67
CA VAL A 22 -2.13 -6.64 -16.23
C VAL A 22 -3.59 -6.96 -16.54
N CYS A 23 -4.50 -6.06 -16.15
CA CYS A 23 -5.94 -6.20 -16.36
C CYS A 23 -6.63 -4.84 -16.19
N THR A 24 -7.92 -4.80 -16.47
CA THR A 24 -8.76 -3.64 -16.13
C THR A 24 -8.98 -3.57 -14.62
N VAL A 25 -9.29 -2.37 -14.12
CA VAL A 25 -9.66 -2.18 -12.71
C VAL A 25 -10.87 -3.05 -12.34
N ARG A 26 -11.90 -3.09 -13.20
CA ARG A 26 -13.11 -3.91 -12.99
C ARG A 26 -12.79 -5.40 -12.81
N GLU A 27 -11.92 -5.98 -13.64
CA GLU A 27 -11.52 -7.39 -13.50
C GLU A 27 -10.79 -7.65 -12.18
N ALA A 28 -9.94 -6.72 -11.74
CA ALA A 28 -9.26 -6.83 -10.45
C ALA A 28 -10.28 -6.79 -9.29
N LEU A 29 -11.27 -5.89 -9.33
CA LEU A 29 -12.33 -5.84 -8.31
C LEU A 29 -13.09 -7.16 -8.20
N GLU A 30 -13.48 -7.76 -9.34
CA GLU A 30 -14.18 -9.05 -9.34
C GLU A 30 -13.34 -10.18 -8.75
N LYS A 31 -12.05 -10.24 -9.10
CA LYS A 31 -11.12 -11.25 -8.54
C LYS A 31 -10.86 -11.04 -7.05
N LEU A 32 -10.93 -9.81 -6.57
CA LEU A 32 -10.61 -9.42 -5.19
C LEU A 32 -11.83 -9.18 -4.31
N LYS A 33 -13.05 -9.45 -4.80
CA LYS A 33 -14.30 -9.18 -4.08
C LYS A 33 -14.43 -9.88 -2.72
N LYS A 34 -13.66 -10.96 -2.50
CA LYS A 34 -13.62 -11.68 -1.21
C LYS A 34 -12.86 -10.92 -0.12
N TYR A 35 -11.97 -10.01 -0.49
CA TYR A 35 -11.26 -9.17 0.47
C TYR A 35 -12.17 -8.01 0.85
N LYS A 36 -12.16 -7.58 2.13
CA LYS A 36 -13.00 -6.47 2.56
C LYS A 36 -12.45 -5.13 2.10
N MET A 37 -11.14 -4.93 2.03
CA MET A 37 -10.47 -3.67 1.68
C MET A 37 -9.52 -3.91 0.50
N LEU A 38 -9.32 -2.91 -0.37
CA LEU A 38 -8.22 -2.91 -1.35
C LEU A 38 -7.30 -1.72 -1.06
N TYR A 39 -5.99 -1.93 -1.14
CA TYR A 39 -5.02 -0.85 -1.14
C TYR A 39 -4.77 -0.44 -2.60
N LEU A 40 -5.25 0.73 -3.00
CA LEU A 40 -5.12 1.25 -4.36
C LEU A 40 -3.96 2.25 -4.41
N VAL A 41 -2.90 1.89 -5.14
CA VAL A 41 -1.79 2.78 -5.45
C VAL A 41 -2.08 3.48 -6.76
N ASP A 42 -2.30 4.79 -6.70
CA ASP A 42 -2.40 5.65 -7.87
C ASP A 42 -0.99 6.00 -8.33
N VAL A 43 -0.58 5.37 -9.43
CA VAL A 43 0.76 5.56 -9.94
C VAL A 43 0.91 6.93 -10.61
N ASP A 44 -0.15 7.45 -11.24
CA ASP A 44 -0.09 8.75 -11.91
C ASP A 44 -0.05 9.88 -10.89
N GLY A 45 -0.81 9.77 -9.79
CA GLY A 45 -0.72 10.67 -8.65
C GLY A 45 0.67 10.69 -8.00
N ILE A 46 1.25 9.52 -7.77
CA ILE A 46 2.59 9.41 -7.18
C ILE A 46 3.66 9.95 -8.12
N GLU A 47 3.69 9.54 -9.39
CA GLU A 47 4.79 9.83 -10.32
C GLU A 47 4.70 11.23 -10.95
N SER A 48 3.48 11.75 -11.15
CA SER A 48 3.25 13.00 -11.91
C SER A 48 2.53 14.09 -11.12
N SER A 49 2.27 13.89 -9.82
CA SER A 49 1.48 14.80 -8.98
C SER A 49 0.09 15.08 -9.57
N GLN A 50 -0.55 14.05 -10.16
CA GLN A 50 -1.91 14.10 -10.71
C GLN A 50 -2.77 12.97 -10.14
N PRO A 51 -3.26 13.09 -8.89
CA PRO A 51 -4.16 12.10 -8.32
C PRO A 51 -5.44 11.94 -9.15
N ASP A 52 -5.84 10.71 -9.42
CA ASP A 52 -7.04 10.36 -10.18
C ASP A 52 -8.25 10.17 -9.24
N PHE A 53 -8.76 11.28 -8.73
CA PHE A 53 -9.95 11.28 -7.86
C PHE A 53 -11.22 10.84 -8.60
N GLU A 54 -11.28 10.99 -9.92
CA GLU A 54 -12.41 10.50 -10.72
C GLU A 54 -12.44 8.97 -10.74
N LEU A 55 -11.30 8.32 -10.93
CA LEU A 55 -11.17 6.88 -10.76
C LEU A 55 -11.59 6.46 -9.35
N LEU A 56 -11.09 7.13 -8.31
CA LEU A 56 -11.45 6.82 -6.94
C LEU A 56 -12.96 6.94 -6.68
N ALA A 57 -13.60 8.01 -7.14
CA ALA A 57 -15.05 8.22 -7.05
C ALA A 57 -15.84 7.11 -7.76
N ASN A 58 -15.37 6.67 -8.92
CA ASN A 58 -15.97 5.54 -9.64
C ASN A 58 -15.85 4.21 -8.88
N LEU A 59 -14.94 4.12 -7.91
CA LEU A 59 -14.70 2.95 -7.06
C LEU A 59 -15.32 3.06 -5.67
N ALA A 60 -15.97 4.18 -5.31
CA ALA A 60 -16.47 4.47 -3.95
C ALA A 60 -17.46 3.43 -3.38
N LYS A 61 -18.05 2.56 -4.21
CA LYS A 61 -18.87 1.41 -3.74
C LYS A 61 -18.04 0.29 -3.10
N ARG A 62 -16.72 0.38 -3.18
CA ARG A 62 -15.75 -0.58 -2.67
C ARG A 62 -14.99 0.09 -1.53
N HIS A 63 -14.74 -0.64 -0.44
CA HIS A 63 -13.84 -0.15 0.61
C HIS A 63 -12.40 -0.01 0.04
N ILE A 64 -11.97 1.22 -0.20
CA ILE A 64 -10.65 1.55 -0.76
C ILE A 64 -9.80 2.25 0.30
N TRP A 65 -8.59 1.74 0.48
CA TRP A 65 -7.48 2.45 1.10
C TRP A 65 -6.64 3.05 -0.03
N TYR A 66 -6.69 4.36 -0.17
CA TYR A 66 -6.11 5.08 -1.30
C TYR A 66 -4.70 5.59 -0.98
N ASP A 67 -3.78 5.39 -1.90
CA ASP A 67 -2.41 5.90 -1.88
C ASP A 67 -2.19 6.68 -3.18
N GLY A 68 -2.62 7.93 -3.13
CA GLY A 68 -2.63 8.86 -4.26
C GLY A 68 -1.34 9.65 -4.47
N GLY A 69 -0.45 9.64 -3.47
CA GLY A 69 0.62 10.62 -3.38
C GLY A 69 0.09 12.04 -3.12
N ALA A 70 -0.71 12.24 -2.08
CA ALA A 70 -1.09 13.58 -1.63
C ALA A 70 0.16 14.46 -1.40
N ARG A 71 0.11 15.71 -1.86
CA ARG A 71 1.16 16.74 -1.66
C ARG A 71 0.80 17.74 -0.56
N ASN A 72 -0.48 17.91 -0.29
CA ASN A 72 -1.00 18.84 0.72
C ASN A 72 -2.27 18.27 1.37
N ILE A 73 -2.80 18.95 2.37
CA ILE A 73 -4.01 18.52 3.09
C ILE A 73 -5.25 18.49 2.18
N ASP A 74 -5.34 19.38 1.20
CA ASP A 74 -6.48 19.42 0.28
C ASP A 74 -6.55 18.13 -0.54
N ASP A 75 -5.42 17.60 -1.02
CA ASP A 75 -5.37 16.29 -1.71
C ASP A 75 -5.85 15.14 -0.80
N VAL A 76 -5.55 15.21 0.50
CA VAL A 76 -6.01 14.22 1.48
C VAL A 76 -7.53 14.30 1.64
N MET A 77 -8.06 15.51 1.78
CA MET A 77 -9.50 15.75 1.91
C MET A 77 -10.25 15.36 0.63
N ASP A 78 -9.71 15.68 -0.54
CA ASP A 78 -10.27 15.32 -1.84
C ASP A 78 -10.33 13.80 -2.03
N ALA A 79 -9.33 13.05 -1.55
CA ALA A 79 -9.38 11.59 -1.55
C ALA A 79 -10.56 11.05 -0.72
N PHE A 80 -10.81 11.60 0.47
CA PHE A 80 -11.95 11.21 1.29
C PHE A 80 -13.29 11.63 0.65
N VAL A 81 -13.37 12.83 0.08
CA VAL A 81 -14.56 13.30 -0.67
C VAL A 81 -14.85 12.40 -1.88
N ALA A 82 -13.81 11.92 -2.55
CA ALA A 82 -13.89 10.95 -3.64
C ALA A 82 -14.22 9.53 -3.16
N GLY A 83 -14.31 9.27 -1.85
CA GLY A 83 -14.80 8.00 -1.30
C GLY A 83 -13.72 7.01 -0.86
N ALA A 84 -12.47 7.46 -0.63
CA ALA A 84 -11.52 6.66 0.13
C ALA A 84 -12.02 6.46 1.57
N GLU A 85 -11.86 5.25 2.11
CA GLU A 85 -12.10 4.97 3.53
C GLU A 85 -10.85 5.15 4.38
N ARG A 86 -9.68 4.99 3.76
CA ARG A 86 -8.37 5.23 4.38
C ARG A 86 -7.49 5.92 3.36
N VAL A 87 -6.61 6.80 3.81
CA VAL A 87 -5.65 7.49 2.93
C VAL A 87 -4.23 7.28 3.45
N THR A 88 -3.31 6.92 2.55
CA THR A 88 -1.87 6.94 2.85
C THR A 88 -1.27 8.27 2.41
N VAL A 89 -0.65 8.98 3.34
CA VAL A 89 0.17 10.16 3.08
C VAL A 89 1.63 9.74 3.12
N ARG A 90 2.34 9.81 1.99
CA ARG A 90 3.76 9.44 1.95
C ARG A 90 4.61 10.57 2.50
N SER A 91 5.39 10.28 3.54
CA SER A 91 6.25 11.28 4.19
C SER A 91 7.27 11.92 3.24
N SER A 92 7.62 11.23 2.15
CA SER A 92 8.58 11.71 1.16
C SER A 92 7.97 12.56 0.03
N LEU A 93 6.64 12.60 -0.07
CA LEU A 93 5.91 13.33 -1.12
C LEU A 93 5.10 14.50 -0.57
N PHE A 94 4.70 14.45 0.69
CA PHE A 94 3.93 15.52 1.31
C PHE A 94 4.80 16.79 1.45
N GLU A 95 4.30 17.90 0.94
CA GLU A 95 5.01 19.19 0.90
C GLU A 95 4.59 20.12 2.05
N GLY A 96 3.45 19.84 2.71
CA GLY A 96 2.99 20.53 3.91
C GLY A 96 3.62 20.02 5.20
N GLU A 97 3.26 20.65 6.31
CA GLU A 97 3.65 20.14 7.63
C GLU A 97 2.79 18.93 7.98
N LEU A 98 3.41 17.77 8.27
CA LEU A 98 2.66 16.55 8.59
C LEU A 98 1.66 16.77 9.73
N SER A 99 1.99 17.65 10.69
CA SER A 99 1.12 18.03 11.80
C SER A 99 -0.22 18.66 11.38
N GLU A 100 -0.35 19.17 10.16
CA GLU A 100 -1.64 19.66 9.63
C GLU A 100 -2.65 18.53 9.44
N ILE A 101 -2.18 17.30 9.28
CA ILE A 101 -3.00 16.09 9.20
C ILE A 101 -3.25 15.50 10.59
N ALA A 102 -2.41 15.85 11.59
CA ALA A 102 -2.38 15.21 12.91
C ALA A 102 -3.72 15.31 13.63
N GLY A 103 -4.33 14.18 13.98
CA GLY A 103 -5.43 14.14 14.94
C GLY A 103 -6.77 14.72 14.47
N ASP A 104 -6.80 15.43 13.34
CA ASP A 104 -8.01 16.04 12.79
C ASP A 104 -8.62 15.23 11.64
N VAL A 105 -7.85 14.33 11.01
CA VAL A 105 -8.32 13.48 9.90
C VAL A 105 -8.16 12.00 10.25
N GLU A 106 -9.24 11.41 10.77
CA GLU A 106 -9.31 9.97 11.06
C GLU A 106 -9.01 9.12 9.81
N ASP A 107 -8.61 7.86 10.02
CA ASP A 107 -8.30 6.90 8.95
C ASP A 107 -7.17 7.33 7.97
N THR A 108 -6.35 8.30 8.37
CA THR A 108 -5.13 8.69 7.65
C THR A 108 -3.91 7.95 8.20
N TYR A 109 -3.08 7.42 7.31
CA TYR A 109 -1.89 6.61 7.61
C TYR A 109 -0.65 7.26 7.01
N ILE A 110 0.47 7.20 7.72
CA ILE A 110 1.75 7.69 7.19
C ILE A 110 2.47 6.58 6.42
N GLY A 111 2.79 6.84 5.15
CA GLY A 111 3.58 5.99 4.29
C GLY A 111 5.07 6.30 4.42
N ILE A 112 5.90 5.29 4.68
CA ILE A 112 7.35 5.43 4.86
C ILE A 112 8.06 4.49 3.89
N GLU A 113 8.80 5.04 2.93
CA GLU A 113 9.57 4.25 1.98
C GLU A 113 10.96 3.88 2.48
N HIS A 114 11.26 2.58 2.48
CA HIS A 114 12.56 2.04 2.82
C HIS A 114 13.27 1.47 1.57
N ARG A 115 14.51 1.90 1.31
CA ARG A 115 15.30 1.54 0.10
C ARG A 115 16.45 0.56 0.33
N GLY A 116 16.51 -0.09 1.50
CA GLY A 116 17.33 -1.30 1.71
C GLY A 116 18.69 -1.11 2.38
N ASN A 117 19.20 0.11 2.57
CA ASN A 117 20.59 0.31 3.02
C ASN A 117 20.80 0.93 4.41
N SER A 118 19.75 1.11 5.19
CA SER A 118 19.92 1.32 6.63
C SER A 118 18.64 0.94 7.34
N GLY A 119 18.62 -0.12 8.15
CA GLY A 119 17.52 -0.42 9.08
C GLY A 119 17.13 0.77 9.98
N LYS A 120 17.89 1.87 9.91
CA LYS A 120 17.50 3.21 10.32
C LYS A 120 16.17 3.64 9.67
N LEU A 121 15.15 3.63 10.50
CA LEU A 121 13.85 4.25 10.25
C LEU A 121 13.95 5.76 10.48
N PRO A 122 13.18 6.58 9.74
CA PRO A 122 13.13 8.02 9.98
C PRO A 122 12.59 8.33 11.38
N ASP A 123 12.95 9.50 11.90
CA ASP A 123 12.41 9.99 13.16
C ASP A 123 11.13 10.80 12.93
N ILE A 124 10.03 10.07 12.78
CA ILE A 124 8.69 10.60 12.58
C ILE A 124 7.82 10.16 13.76
N ASP A 125 7.13 11.13 14.36
CA ASP A 125 6.06 10.86 15.29
C ASP A 125 4.83 10.36 14.52
N ALA A 126 4.65 9.04 14.48
CA ALA A 126 3.51 8.43 13.80
C ALA A 126 2.25 8.34 14.69
N SER A 127 2.32 8.79 15.96
CA SER A 127 1.20 8.67 16.91
C SER A 127 0.00 9.53 16.54
N MET A 128 0.24 10.56 15.72
CA MET A 128 -0.77 11.44 15.13
C MET A 128 -1.53 10.83 13.93
N PHE A 129 -1.10 9.67 13.43
CA PHE A 129 -1.75 8.94 12.35
C PHE A 129 -2.44 7.67 12.89
N SER A 130 -3.40 7.15 12.12
CA SER A 130 -4.09 5.88 12.43
C SER A 130 -3.13 4.67 12.41
N GLY A 131 -2.01 4.79 11.70
CA GLY A 131 -0.95 3.81 11.66
C GLY A 131 0.11 4.15 10.62
N VAL A 132 1.01 3.19 10.40
CA VAL A 132 2.14 3.33 9.47
C VAL A 132 2.03 2.31 8.36
N VAL A 133 2.23 2.74 7.12
CA VAL A 133 2.48 1.86 5.98
C VAL A 133 3.98 1.89 5.68
N LEU A 134 4.70 0.88 6.13
CA LEU A 134 6.11 0.70 5.78
C LEU A 134 6.20 0.05 4.40
N ILE A 135 6.83 0.74 3.46
CA ILE A 135 6.96 0.31 2.06
C ILE A 135 8.42 -0.09 1.83
N ASP A 136 8.72 -1.39 1.86
CA ASP A 136 10.03 -1.92 1.53
C ASP A 136 10.23 -1.95 0.00
N LEU A 137 10.69 -0.83 -0.54
CA LEU A 137 10.99 -0.68 -1.96
C LEU A 137 12.13 -1.60 -2.41
N ALA A 138 13.03 -2.00 -1.51
CA ALA A 138 14.10 -2.93 -1.86
C ALA A 138 13.56 -4.34 -2.17
N ARG A 139 12.36 -4.68 -1.69
CA ARG A 139 11.70 -5.98 -1.90
C ARG A 139 10.43 -5.92 -2.74
N ALA A 140 9.90 -4.72 -3.04
CA ALA A 140 8.73 -4.53 -3.89
C ALA A 140 8.86 -5.30 -5.22
N GLY A 141 7.83 -6.10 -5.54
CA GLY A 141 7.77 -6.91 -6.76
C GLY A 141 8.68 -8.16 -6.79
N LYS A 142 9.45 -8.47 -5.74
CA LYS A 142 10.41 -9.59 -5.74
C LYS A 142 9.91 -10.89 -5.15
N ARG A 143 8.77 -10.88 -4.44
CA ARG A 143 8.20 -12.04 -3.72
C ARG A 143 9.22 -12.78 -2.83
N SER A 144 10.20 -12.05 -2.30
CA SER A 144 11.34 -12.61 -1.55
C SER A 144 11.13 -12.62 -0.04
N GLY A 145 9.88 -12.50 0.42
CA GLY A 145 9.53 -12.28 1.82
C GLY A 145 9.90 -10.87 2.29
N PHE A 146 9.95 -10.67 3.60
CA PHE A 146 10.24 -9.37 4.22
C PHE A 146 11.60 -9.37 4.94
N ASN A 147 12.11 -8.17 5.24
CA ASN A 147 13.27 -8.01 6.10
C ASN A 147 12.81 -8.02 7.58
N GLU A 148 13.11 -9.11 8.29
CA GLU A 148 12.67 -9.28 9.68
C GLU A 148 13.22 -8.22 10.64
N GLU A 149 14.50 -7.86 10.51
CA GLU A 149 15.14 -6.85 11.36
C GLU A 149 14.47 -5.47 11.19
N LEU A 150 14.25 -5.06 9.95
CA LEU A 150 13.56 -3.82 9.62
C LEU A 150 12.16 -3.77 10.23
N VAL A 151 11.40 -4.86 10.09
CA VAL A 151 10.01 -4.92 10.56
C VAL A 151 9.95 -4.97 12.08
N ARG A 152 10.88 -5.65 12.74
CA ARG A 152 11.00 -5.64 14.21
C ARG A 152 11.28 -4.23 14.73
N ALA A 153 12.27 -3.56 14.16
CA ALA A 153 12.59 -2.17 14.51
C ALA A 153 11.38 -1.24 14.30
N ALA A 154 10.60 -1.44 13.24
CA ALA A 154 9.41 -0.65 12.96
C ALA A 154 8.26 -0.96 13.93
N ALA A 155 8.04 -2.22 14.29
CA ALA A 155 6.99 -2.64 15.22
C ALA A 155 7.29 -2.23 16.67
N GLU A 156 8.57 -2.11 17.03
CA GLU A 156 9.00 -1.54 18.30
C GLU A 156 8.74 -0.02 18.34
N LYS A 157 8.98 0.68 17.21
CA LYS A 157 8.84 2.13 17.12
C LYS A 157 7.40 2.60 16.96
N TRP A 158 6.58 1.91 16.17
CA TRP A 158 5.26 2.37 15.76
C TRP A 158 4.17 1.33 16.01
N LYS A 159 2.98 1.82 16.37
CA LYS A 159 1.76 1.00 16.46
C LYS A 159 1.06 0.94 15.10
N ASN A 160 0.16 -0.02 14.95
CA ASN A 160 -0.64 -0.22 13.74
C ASN A 160 0.22 -0.25 12.45
N LEU A 161 1.27 -1.07 12.48
CA LEU A 161 2.20 -1.21 11.36
C LEU A 161 1.64 -2.12 10.26
N TYR A 162 1.53 -1.59 9.06
CA TYR A 162 1.23 -2.32 7.83
C TYR A 162 2.49 -2.39 6.99
N LEU A 163 2.75 -3.57 6.40
CA LEU A 163 3.94 -3.77 5.57
C LEU A 163 3.55 -4.02 4.11
N ALA A 164 4.20 -3.29 3.20
CA ALA A 164 4.21 -3.54 1.77
C ALA A 164 5.63 -3.87 1.29
N GLY A 165 5.73 -4.76 0.29
CA GLY A 165 6.99 -5.11 -0.37
C GLY A 165 7.45 -6.53 -0.08
N GLY A 166 7.67 -7.32 -1.14
CA GLY A 166 8.22 -8.69 -1.08
C GLY A 166 7.31 -9.77 -0.46
N LEU A 167 6.25 -9.39 0.24
CA LEU A 167 5.38 -10.30 0.97
C LEU A 167 4.66 -11.33 0.09
N ARG A 168 4.60 -12.56 0.60
CA ARG A 168 3.79 -13.67 0.13
C ARG A 168 2.75 -14.02 1.20
N LEU A 169 1.70 -14.75 0.82
CA LEU A 169 0.66 -15.20 1.76
C LEU A 169 1.24 -16.09 2.89
N GLU A 170 2.28 -16.87 2.60
CA GLU A 170 2.97 -17.72 3.59
C GLU A 170 3.79 -16.93 4.62
N ASP A 171 4.13 -15.67 4.36
CA ASP A 171 4.89 -14.82 5.28
C ASP A 171 3.99 -14.21 6.38
N VAL A 172 2.66 -14.20 6.17
CA VAL A 172 1.65 -13.59 7.06
C VAL A 172 1.74 -14.09 8.51
N PRO A 173 1.87 -15.41 8.80
CA PRO A 173 2.00 -15.87 10.18
C PRO A 173 3.26 -15.35 10.89
N ALA A 174 4.38 -15.27 10.19
CA ALA A 174 5.64 -14.76 10.76
C ALA A 174 5.55 -13.25 11.02
N LEU A 175 5.00 -12.50 10.07
CA LEU A 175 4.77 -11.07 10.19
C LEU A 175 3.80 -10.72 11.35
N ASN A 176 2.73 -11.51 11.54
CA ASN A 176 1.80 -11.35 12.67
C ASN A 176 2.48 -11.61 14.02
N LYS A 177 3.42 -12.56 14.11
CA LYS A 177 4.18 -12.83 15.35
C LYS A 177 5.11 -11.69 15.75
N ILE A 178 5.55 -10.86 14.80
CA ILE A 178 6.38 -9.68 15.06
C ILE A 178 5.53 -8.50 15.58
N GLY A 179 4.22 -8.55 15.41
CA GLY A 179 3.29 -7.52 15.92
C GLY A 179 2.80 -6.53 14.85
N ALA A 180 2.99 -6.83 13.57
CA ALA A 180 2.38 -6.04 12.51
C ALA A 180 0.84 -6.17 12.52
N ALA A 181 0.16 -5.07 12.22
CA ALA A 181 -1.30 -4.97 12.16
C ALA A 181 -1.89 -5.46 10.83
N GLY A 182 -1.13 -5.32 9.73
CA GLY A 182 -1.56 -5.82 8.43
C GLY A 182 -0.43 -6.13 7.44
N ALA A 183 -0.75 -6.99 6.47
CA ALA A 183 0.08 -7.32 5.31
C ALA A 183 -0.56 -6.75 4.05
N LEU A 184 0.15 -5.87 3.34
CA LEU A 184 -0.25 -5.36 2.04
C LEU A 184 0.43 -6.20 0.95
N ILE A 185 -0.34 -7.06 0.27
CA ILE A 185 0.19 -8.09 -0.64
C ILE A 185 -0.18 -7.75 -2.09
N GLY A 186 0.82 -7.77 -2.97
CA GLY A 186 0.68 -7.37 -4.37
C GLY A 186 -0.29 -8.22 -5.20
N THR A 187 -0.60 -7.71 -6.40
CA THR A 187 -1.53 -8.30 -7.38
C THR A 187 -1.18 -9.71 -7.85
N ASP A 188 -0.02 -10.25 -7.49
CA ASP A 188 0.31 -11.65 -7.66
C ASP A 188 -0.77 -12.59 -7.09
N ILE A 189 -1.51 -12.16 -6.06
CA ILE A 189 -2.64 -12.94 -5.56
C ILE A 189 -3.78 -13.12 -6.57
N LEU A 190 -3.84 -12.27 -7.61
CA LEU A 190 -4.80 -12.34 -8.71
C LEU A 190 -4.50 -13.48 -9.69
N ARG A 191 -3.26 -14.01 -9.67
CA ARG A 191 -2.82 -15.07 -10.59
C ARG A 191 -3.23 -16.48 -10.16
N GLY A 192 -3.76 -16.64 -8.94
CA GLY A 192 -4.09 -17.96 -8.39
C GLY A 192 -2.84 -18.79 -8.09
N ARG A 193 -3.01 -19.95 -7.45
CA ARG A 193 -1.95 -20.94 -7.17
C ARG A 193 -1.56 -21.77 -8.42
N THR A 194 -1.78 -21.24 -9.62
CA THR A 194 -1.59 -21.96 -10.88
C THR A 194 -0.44 -21.34 -11.65
N ASP A 195 0.77 -21.50 -11.13
CA ASP A 195 2.02 -21.56 -11.90
C ASP A 195 2.89 -22.72 -11.32
N GLU A 196 2.24 -23.77 -10.80
CA GLU A 196 2.87 -25.09 -10.63
C GLU A 196 2.48 -25.91 -11.87
N GLY A 197 3.38 -26.00 -12.84
CA GLY A 197 3.18 -26.85 -14.02
C GLY A 197 3.69 -26.25 -15.32
N GLY A 198 5.00 -26.03 -15.39
CA GLY A 198 5.71 -25.76 -16.63
C GLY A 198 7.10 -26.34 -16.51
N ASP A 199 7.18 -27.68 -16.54
CA ASP A 199 8.43 -28.37 -16.84
C ASP A 199 8.86 -27.92 -18.25
N ASP A 200 9.79 -26.96 -18.31
CA ASP A 200 10.71 -26.86 -19.44
C ASP A 200 11.73 -27.99 -19.27
N SER A 201 11.30 -29.19 -19.65
CA SER A 201 12.22 -30.25 -20.07
C SER A 201 12.50 -30.04 -21.54
N GLY A 202 13.77 -29.81 -21.86
CA GLY A 202 14.28 -29.75 -23.23
C GLY A 202 14.22 -31.06 -24.00
#